data_AF-A0A6G3DIX7-F1
#
_entry.id   AF-A0A6G3DIX7-F1
#
_cell.length_a   1.000
_cell.length_b   1.000
_cell.length_c   1.000
_cell.angle_alpha   90.00
_cell.angle_beta   90.00
_cell.angle_gamma   90.00
#
_symmetry.space_group_name_H-M   'P 1'
#
loop_
_entity.id
_entity.type
_entity.pdbx_description
1 polymer ?
#
loop_
_entity_poly.entity_id
_entity_poly.type
_entity_poly.pdbx_seq_one_letter_code
_entity_poly.pdbx_strand_id
1 'polypeptide(L)' 'MCPENNGTWHLSATDQTADLTITLSALSSLYFGGMSAHHLAYAGHITAHTDGAIGQLARVFRTEPEPHNAFGF' A
#
# COMPACT_ATOMS: atom_id res chain seq x y z
N MET A 1 13.96 -7.28 -14.49
CA MET A 1 12.54 -7.47 -14.85
C MET A 1 11.95 -8.36 -13.78
N CYS A 2 11.00 -7.85 -12.97
CA CYS A 2 10.42 -8.56 -11.82
C CYS A 2 9.31 -9.50 -12.30
N PRO A 3 9.54 -10.82 -12.39
CA PRO A 3 8.59 -11.76 -12.99
C PRO A 3 7.31 -11.89 -12.17
N GLU A 4 7.38 -11.63 -10.87
CA GLU A 4 6.21 -11.65 -9.96
C GLU A 4 5.16 -10.58 -10.29
N ASN A 5 5.50 -9.53 -11.04
CA ASN A 5 4.52 -8.53 -11.48
C ASN A 5 3.75 -8.97 -12.73
N ASN A 6 4.09 -10.12 -13.31
CA ASN A 6 3.48 -10.62 -14.53
C ASN A 6 2.18 -11.38 -14.19
N GLY A 7 1.06 -10.65 -14.18
CA GLY A 7 -0.25 -11.17 -13.84
C GLY A 7 -1.38 -10.41 -14.54
N THR A 8 -2.57 -10.99 -14.52
CA THR A 8 -3.78 -10.33 -15.02
C THR A 8 -4.50 -9.68 -13.85
N TRP A 9 -4.68 -8.36 -13.93
CA TRP A 9 -5.36 -7.57 -12.91
C TRP A 9 -6.72 -7.12 -13.45
N HIS A 10 -7.77 -7.27 -12.64
CA HIS A 10 -9.11 -6.79 -12.99
C HIS A 10 -9.31 -5.38 -12.44
N LEU A 11 -9.36 -4.39 -13.33
CA LEU A 11 -9.72 -3.01 -13.02
C LEU A 11 -11.13 -2.74 -13.50
N SER A 12 -12.02 -2.37 -12.57
CA SER A 12 -13.37 -1.93 -12.88
C SER A 12 -13.71 -0.69 -12.08
N ALA A 13 -14.39 0.27 -12.71
CA ALA A 13 -15.05 1.34 -11.97
C ALA A 13 -16.12 0.72 -11.06
N THR A 14 -16.24 1.22 -9.84
CA THR A 14 -17.20 0.75 -8.85
C THR A 14 -17.71 1.92 -8.03
N ASP A 15 -18.99 1.88 -7.69
CA ASP A 15 -19.62 2.81 -6.74
C ASP A 15 -19.73 2.18 -5.34
N GLN A 16 -19.10 1.02 -5.13
CA GLN A 16 -19.03 0.39 -3.82
C GLN A 16 -18.30 1.31 -2.84
N THR A 17 -18.75 1.28 -1.58
CA THR A 17 -18.09 1.99 -0.50
C THR A 17 -16.64 1.54 -0.41
N ALA A 18 -15.71 2.50 -0.46
CA ALA A 18 -14.29 2.20 -0.30
C ALA A 18 -14.00 1.69 1.12
N ASP A 19 -13.09 0.73 1.26
CA ASP A 19 -12.63 0.22 2.57
C ASP A 19 -11.70 1.21 3.28
N LEU A 20 -10.97 2.03 2.52
CA LEU A 20 -10.08 3.07 3.04
C LEU A 20 -9.85 4.20 2.01
N THR A 21 -9.44 5.37 2.49
CA THR A 21 -8.90 6.47 1.70
C THR A 21 -7.42 6.66 2.04
N ILE A 22 -6.58 6.89 1.03
CA ILE A 22 -5.15 7.13 1.20
C ILE A 22 -4.69 8.27 0.28
N THR A 23 -3.74 9.09 0.75
CA THR A 23 -3.12 10.12 -0.10
C THR A 23 -2.15 9.48 -1.09
N LEU A 24 -1.95 10.11 -2.27
CA LEU A 24 -0.98 9.62 -3.26
C LEU A 24 0.44 9.50 -2.68
N SER A 25 0.86 10.45 -1.84
CA SER A 25 2.18 10.41 -1.18
C SER A 25 2.33 9.18 -0.27
N ALA A 26 1.31 8.89 0.54
CA ALA A 26 1.31 7.71 1.41
C ALA A 26 1.27 6.40 0.62
N LEU A 27 0.53 6.36 -0.50
CA LEU A 27 0.54 5.22 -1.41
C LEU A 27 1.93 4.99 -2.00
N SER A 28 2.62 6.04 -2.44
CA SER A 28 3.99 5.93 -2.96
C SER A 28 4.97 5.41 -1.91
N SER A 29 4.83 5.85 -0.65
CA SER A 29 5.64 5.35 0.47
C SER A 29 5.41 3.85 0.76
N LEU A 30 4.16 3.39 0.62
CA LEU A 30 3.81 1.96 0.74
C LEU A 30 4.29 1.15 -0.45
N TYR A 31 4.20 1.69 -1.66
CA TYR A 31 4.50 0.98 -2.90
C TYR A 31 5.93 0.47 -2.93
N PHE A 32 6.88 1.28 -2.44
CA PHE A 32 8.26 0.83 -2.36
C PHE A 32 8.52 -0.08 -1.16
N GLY A 33 7.58 -0.24 -0.22
CA GLY A 33 7.72 -1.05 0.99
C GLY A 33 8.50 -0.37 2.12
N GLY A 34 8.83 0.92 1.97
CA GLY A 34 9.70 1.65 2.90
C GLY A 34 8.98 2.20 4.14
N MET A 35 7.65 2.04 4.22
CA MET A 35 6.84 2.52 5.34
C MET A 35 5.73 1.53 5.69
N SER A 36 5.43 1.43 6.99
CA SER A 36 4.31 0.64 7.50
C SER A 36 2.96 1.35 7.29
N ALA A 37 1.97 0.62 6.78
CA ALA A 37 0.59 1.11 6.67
C ALA A 37 0.01 1.53 8.03
N HIS A 38 0.40 0.84 9.12
CA HIS A 38 -0.04 1.21 10.46
C HIS A 38 0.53 2.56 10.91
N HIS A 39 1.79 2.87 10.61
CA HIS A 39 2.39 4.17 10.94
C HIS A 39 1.76 5.30 10.13
N LEU A 40 1.48 5.07 8.85
CA LEU A 40 0.82 6.07 7.99
C LEU A 40 -0.63 6.31 8.41
N ALA A 41 -1.35 5.28 8.86
CA ALA A 41 -2.68 5.42 9.44
C ALA A 41 -2.66 6.21 10.75
N TYR A 42 -1.73 5.89 11.66
CA TYR A 42 -1.54 6.63 12.91
C TYR A 42 -1.20 8.11 12.67
N ALA A 43 -0.41 8.40 11.64
CA ALA A 43 -0.08 9.77 11.22
C ALA A 43 -1.21 10.49 10.48
N GLY A 44 -2.37 9.87 10.27
CA GLY A 44 -3.54 10.46 9.61
C GLY A 44 -3.46 10.51 8.08
N HIS A 45 -2.51 9.79 7.46
CA HIS A 45 -2.38 9.73 6.00
C HIS A 45 -3.22 8.63 5.34
N ILE A 46 -3.83 7.75 6.15
CA ILE A 46 -4.76 6.69 5.74
C ILE A 46 -5.98 6.75 6.65
N THR A 47 -7.17 6.73 6.07
CA THR A 47 -8.45 6.68 6.78
C THR A 47 -9.15 5.38 6.43
N ALA A 48 -9.40 4.52 7.42
CA ALA A 48 -10.20 3.31 7.22
C ALA A 48 -11.69 3.63 7.37
N HIS A 49 -12.49 3.02 6.49
CA HIS A 49 -13.96 3.07 6.52
C HIS A 49 -14.56 1.73 6.95
N THR A 50 -13.78 0.65 6.87
CA THR A 50 -14.17 -0.68 7.31
C THR A 50 -13.17 -1.27 8.31
N ASP A 51 -13.68 -2.12 9.19
CA ASP A 51 -12.86 -2.77 10.22
C ASP A 51 -11.78 -3.66 9.57
N GLY A 52 -10.55 -3.53 10.06
CA GLY A 52 -9.42 -4.33 9.58
C GLY A 52 -8.83 -3.90 8.23
N ALA A 53 -9.35 -2.86 7.58
CA ALA A 53 -8.85 -2.37 6.29
C ALA A 53 -7.34 -2.05 6.30
N ILE A 54 -6.85 -1.44 7.39
CA ILE A 54 -5.41 -1.15 7.56
C ILE A 54 -4.57 -2.43 7.65
N GLY A 55 -5.07 -3.46 8.35
CA GLY A 55 -4.37 -4.74 8.47
C GLY A 55 -4.31 -5.50 7.14
N GLN A 56 -5.39 -5.44 6.36
CA GLN A 56 -5.41 -5.99 5.00
C GLN A 56 -4.43 -5.25 4.09
N LEU A 57 -4.43 -3.92 4.13
CA LEU A 57 -3.50 -3.08 3.38
C LEU A 57 -2.03 -3.40 3.75
N ALA A 58 -1.74 -3.50 5.05
CA ALA A 58 -0.41 -3.87 5.55
C ALA A 58 0.03 -5.25 5.02
N ARG A 59 -0.89 -6.22 4.92
CA ARG A 59 -0.60 -7.55 4.38
C ARG A 59 -0.31 -7.53 2.88
N VAL A 60 -1.06 -6.73 2.12
CA VAL A 60 -0.89 -6.60 0.66
C VAL A 60 0.45 -5.93 0.32
N PHE A 61 0.84 -4.90 1.05
CA PHE A 61 2.07 -4.13 0.82
C PHE A 61 3.28 -4.62 1.64
N ARG A 62 3.16 -5.77 2.31
CA ARG A 62 4.30 -6.33 3.05
C ARG A 62 5.34 -6.85 2.08
N THR A 63 6.50 -6.21 2.09
CA THR A 63 7.69 -6.66 1.35
C THR A 63 8.69 -7.22 2.34
N GLU A 64 9.09 -8.49 2.17
CA GLU A 64 10.22 -9.07 2.89
C GLU A 64 11.25 -9.60 1.88
N PRO A 65 12.52 -9.14 1.93
CA PRO A 65 13.11 -8.21 2.90
C PRO A 65 12.71 -6.73 2.70
N GLU A 66 13.00 -5.90 3.71
CA GLU A 66 12.80 -4.44 3.65
C GLU A 66 13.54 -3.83 2.44
N PRO A 67 12.98 -2.82 1.76
CA PRO A 67 13.57 -2.26 0.55
C PRO A 67 14.89 -1.56 0.85
N HIS A 68 15.90 -1.89 0.08
CA HIS A 68 17.23 -1.31 0.22
C HIS A 68 17.56 -0.42 -0.99
N ASN A 69 18.01 0.80 -0.74
CA ASN A 69 18.60 1.62 -1.79
C ASN A 69 20.11 1.35 -1.88
N ALA A 70 20.54 0.68 -2.95
CA ALA A 70 21.93 0.26 -3.13
C ALA A 70 22.85 1.35 -3.71
N PHE A 71 22.30 2.49 -4.17
CA PHE A 71 23.06 3.55 -4.83
C PHE A 71 22.59 4.94 -4.40
N GLY A 72 23.54 5.81 -4.03
CA GLY A 72 23.31 7.25 -3.91
C GLY A 72 23.67 7.94 -5.23
N PHE A 73 22.78 8.79 -5.73
CA PHE A 73 23.00 9.65 -6.90
C PHE A 73 22.74 11.10 -6.53
#